data_AF-A0A0D0B1W9-F1
#
_entry.id   AF-A0A0D0B1W9-F1
#
_cell.length_a   1.000
_cell.length_b   1.000
_cell.length_c   1.000
_cell.angle_alpha   90.00
_cell.angle_beta   90.00
_cell.angle_gamma   90.00
#
_symmetry.space_group_name_H-M   'P 1'
#
loop_
_entity.id
_entity.type
_entity.pdbx_description
1 polymer ?
#
loop_
_entity_poly.entity_id
_entity_poly.type
_entity_poly.pdbx_seq_one_letter_code
_entity_poly.pdbx_strand_id
1 'polypeptide(L)'
;KLNGDGMPRLLTSDEVFEQVLVYQERQQAKAAEKETRKAARKVRTQEMEDEARKNQNKAKTEQWKVAVKEWEVEQRLAKQEKRKPQWKKPVHGPLEKPCPKPKNPRKNG
;
A
#
# COMPACT_ATOMS: atom_id res chain seq x y z
N LYS A 1 -13.75 -12.18 -38.42
CA LYS A 1 -14.29 -13.56 -38.44
C LYS A 1 -13.88 -14.13 -39.77
N LEU A 2 -12.92 -15.07 -39.81
CA LEU A 2 -12.75 -15.92 -40.99
C LEU A 2 -13.96 -16.86 -40.96
N ASN A 3 -14.74 -16.86 -42.04
CA ASN A 3 -15.96 -17.66 -42.08
C ASN A 3 -15.59 -19.16 -42.00
N GLY A 4 -16.49 -19.98 -41.44
CA GLY A 4 -16.26 -21.38 -41.06
C GLY A 4 -16.17 -22.37 -42.22
N ASP A 5 -15.96 -21.87 -43.44
CA ASP A 5 -15.96 -22.56 -44.73
C ASP A 5 -14.55 -23.04 -45.13
N GLY A 6 -13.51 -22.72 -44.34
CA GLY A 6 -12.15 -23.24 -44.52
C GLY A 6 -11.40 -22.73 -45.75
N MET A 7 -12.02 -21.87 -46.56
CA MET A 7 -11.43 -21.32 -47.79
C MET A 7 -10.68 -20.00 -47.49
N PRO A 8 -9.43 -19.84 -47.97
CA PRO A 8 -8.68 -18.59 -47.80
C PRO A 8 -9.35 -17.49 -48.62
N ARG A 9 -9.75 -16.41 -47.94
CA ARG A 9 -10.28 -15.21 -48.59
C ARG A 9 -9.14 -14.25 -48.89
N LEU A 10 -9.04 -13.80 -50.15
CA LEU A 10 -8.16 -12.69 -50.51
C LEU A 10 -8.76 -11.41 -49.94
N LEU A 11 -8.21 -10.93 -48.83
CA LEU A 11 -8.55 -9.63 -48.28
C LEU A 11 -7.93 -8.56 -49.20
N THR A 12 -8.72 -7.57 -49.59
CA THR A 12 -8.18 -6.41 -50.32
C THR A 12 -7.27 -5.60 -49.41
N SER A 13 -6.36 -4.81 -49.99
CA SER A 13 -5.39 -3.99 -49.23
C SER A 13 -6.05 -3.19 -48.11
N ASP A 14 -7.24 -2.66 -48.38
CA ASP A 14 -7.96 -1.74 -47.50
C ASP A 14 -8.60 -2.50 -46.33
N GLU A 15 -9.17 -3.68 -46.57
CA GLU A 15 -9.74 -4.55 -45.52
C GLU A 15 -8.65 -5.07 -44.57
N VAL A 16 -7.46 -5.39 -45.09
CA VAL A 16 -6.31 -5.78 -44.26
C VAL A 16 -5.84 -4.59 -43.42
N PHE A 17 -5.74 -3.41 -44.04
CA PHE A 17 -5.29 -2.19 -43.36
C PHE A 17 -6.22 -1.81 -42.20
N GLU A 18 -7.53 -1.81 -42.42
CA GLU A 18 -8.52 -1.56 -41.38
C GLU A 18 -8.43 -2.58 -40.23
N GLN A 19 -8.25 -3.87 -40.54
CA GLN A 19 -8.08 -4.90 -39.50
C GLN A 19 -6.81 -4.69 -38.67
N VAL A 20 -5.71 -4.27 -39.29
CA VAL A 20 -4.46 -3.96 -38.59
C VAL A 20 -4.63 -2.75 -37.69
N LEU A 21 -5.31 -1.69 -38.14
CA LEU A 21 -5.61 -0.52 -37.31
C LEU A 21 -6.45 -0.90 -36.08
N VAL A 22 -7.55 -1.62 -36.28
CA VAL A 22 -8.40 -2.10 -35.18
C VAL A 22 -7.62 -3.00 -34.22
N TYR A 23 -6.72 -3.84 -34.73
CA TYR A 23 -5.85 -4.65 -33.89
C TYR A 23 -4.89 -3.79 -33.06
N GLN A 24 -4.21 -2.82 -33.69
CA GLN A 24 -3.28 -1.92 -33.01
C GLN A 24 -3.98 -1.11 -31.92
N GLU A 25 -5.15 -0.53 -32.22
CA GLU A 25 -5.97 0.20 -31.24
C GLU A 25 -6.36 -0.70 -30.06
N ARG A 26 -6.77 -1.95 -30.33
CA ARG A 26 -7.07 -2.92 -29.26
C ARG A 26 -5.84 -3.26 -28.43
N GLN A 27 -4.65 -3.40 -29.03
CA GLN A 27 -3.43 -3.66 -28.27
C GLN A 27 -3.05 -2.46 -27.41
N GLN A 28 -3.17 -1.24 -27.93
CA GLN A 28 -2.92 -0.02 -27.17
C GLN A 28 -3.91 0.13 -26.01
N ALA A 29 -5.20 -0.09 -26.25
CA ALA A 29 -6.23 -0.06 -25.21
C ALA A 29 -5.95 -1.10 -24.10
N LYS A 30 -5.59 -2.34 -24.48
CA LYS A 30 -5.21 -3.39 -23.52
C LYS A 30 -3.95 -3.04 -22.73
N ALA A 31 -2.95 -2.43 -23.37
CA ALA A 31 -1.74 -2.00 -22.71
C ALA A 31 -2.05 -0.89 -21.68
N ALA A 32 -2.84 0.11 -22.08
CA ALA A 32 -3.30 1.17 -21.19
C ALA A 32 -4.09 0.62 -20.00
N GLU A 33 -5.06 -0.26 -20.23
CA GLU A 33 -5.84 -0.91 -19.17
C GLU A 33 -4.95 -1.72 -18.21
N LYS A 34 -3.94 -2.42 -18.74
CA LYS A 34 -3.00 -3.17 -17.91
C LYS A 34 -2.19 -2.24 -17.01
N GLU A 35 -1.74 -1.09 -17.52
CA GLU A 35 -0.99 -0.12 -16.72
C GLU A 35 -1.88 0.57 -15.68
N THR A 36 -3.11 0.96 -16.01
CA THR A 36 -4.05 1.53 -15.03
C THR A 36 -4.37 0.52 -13.92
N ARG A 37 -4.60 -0.75 -14.29
CA ARG A 37 -4.84 -1.83 -13.32
C ARG A 37 -3.63 -2.08 -12.41
N LYS A 38 -2.41 -2.05 -12.96
CA LYS A 38 -1.18 -2.16 -12.16
C LYS A 38 -1.03 -0.99 -11.19
N ALA A 39 -1.27 0.24 -11.64
CA ALA A 39 -1.20 1.43 -10.80
C ALA A 39 -2.22 1.35 -9.65
N ALA A 40 -3.48 1.02 -9.96
CA ALA A 40 -4.53 0.87 -8.95
C ALA A 40 -4.20 -0.23 -7.92
N ARG A 41 -3.65 -1.37 -8.38
CA ARG A 41 -3.18 -2.44 -7.48
C ARG A 41 -2.09 -1.96 -6.52
N LYS A 42 -1.09 -1.23 -7.03
CA LYS A 42 -0.01 -0.70 -6.20
C LYS A 42 -0.54 0.24 -5.12
N VAL A 43 -1.44 1.15 -5.48
CA VAL A 43 -2.06 2.09 -4.53
C VAL A 43 -2.83 1.32 -3.47
N ARG A 44 -3.69 0.38 -3.86
CA ARG A 44 -4.47 -0.42 -2.90
C ARG A 44 -3.57 -1.22 -1.96
N THR A 45 -2.51 -1.85 -2.47
CA THR A 45 -1.57 -2.59 -1.63
C THR A 45 -0.88 -1.67 -0.62
N GLN A 46 -0.43 -0.49 -1.06
CA GLN A 46 0.19 0.50 -0.17
C GLN A 46 -0.77 0.99 0.92
N GLU A 47 -2.05 1.23 0.58
CA GLU A 47 -3.07 1.63 1.55
C GLU A 47 -3.30 0.56 2.62
N MET A 48 -3.41 -0.71 2.21
CA MET A 48 -3.58 -1.84 3.13
C MET A 48 -2.38 -2.00 4.07
N GLU A 49 -1.16 -1.86 3.56
CA GLU A 49 0.07 -1.91 4.36
C GLU A 49 0.13 -0.74 5.36
N ASP A 50 -0.26 0.47 4.93
CA ASP A 50 -0.30 1.64 5.80
C ASP A 50 -1.34 1.55 6.91
N GLU A 51 -2.51 0.96 6.63
CA GLU A 51 -3.54 0.69 7.63
C GLU A 51 -3.06 -0.32 8.67
N ALA A 52 -2.48 -1.44 8.22
CA ALA A 52 -1.92 -2.44 9.11
C ALA A 52 -0.86 -1.84 10.05
N ARG A 53 0.07 -1.04 9.50
CA ARG A 53 1.09 -0.32 10.27
C ARG A 53 0.47 0.65 11.29
N LYS A 54 -0.53 1.44 10.88
CA LYS A 54 -1.23 2.36 11.80
C LYS A 54 -1.88 1.59 12.95
N ASN A 55 -2.50 0.45 12.67
CA ASN A 55 -3.13 -0.37 13.70
C ASN A 55 -2.12 -0.97 14.66
N GLN A 56 -0.97 -1.45 14.17
CA GLN A 56 0.12 -1.92 15.04
C GLN A 56 0.70 -0.81 15.93
N ASN A 57 0.90 0.39 15.37
CA ASN A 57 1.37 1.55 16.13
C ASN A 57 0.36 2.00 17.20
N LYS A 58 -0.95 1.93 16.90
CA LYS A 58 -2.01 2.19 17.88
C LYS A 58 -1.95 1.17 19.02
N ALA A 59 -1.89 -0.12 18.71
CA ALA A 59 -1.81 -1.18 19.71
C ALA A 59 -0.58 -1.03 20.62
N LYS A 60 0.61 -0.77 20.05
CA LYS A 60 1.83 -0.48 20.83
C LYS A 60 1.65 0.73 21.76
N THR A 61 1.00 1.77 21.26
CA THR A 61 0.74 2.99 22.04
C THR A 61 -0.25 2.74 23.17
N GLU A 62 -1.30 1.95 22.93
CA GLU A 62 -2.28 1.58 23.95
C GLU A 62 -1.66 0.73 25.04
N GLN A 63 -0.88 -0.30 24.68
CA GLN A 63 -0.15 -1.13 25.63
C GLN A 63 0.80 -0.29 26.51
N TRP A 64 1.55 0.63 25.90
CA TRP A 64 2.41 1.53 26.65
C TRP A 64 1.62 2.44 27.59
N LYS A 65 0.49 3.00 27.15
CA LYS A 65 -0.38 3.82 28.01
C LYS A 65 -0.91 3.04 29.21
N VAL A 66 -1.31 1.78 29.02
CA VAL A 66 -1.74 0.89 30.10
C VAL A 66 -0.59 0.67 31.08
N ALA A 67 0.58 0.28 30.60
CA ALA A 67 1.75 0.05 31.45
C ALA A 67 2.19 1.32 32.22
N VAL A 68 2.12 2.50 31.58
CA VAL A 68 2.41 3.78 32.25
C VAL A 68 1.41 4.07 33.36
N LYS A 69 0.11 3.82 33.14
CA LYS A 69 -0.91 3.99 34.18
C LYS A 69 -0.66 3.07 35.37
N GLU A 70 -0.32 1.80 35.12
CA GLU A 70 0.03 0.85 36.18
C GLU A 70 1.26 1.32 36.97
N TRP A 71 2.29 1.80 36.26
CA TRP A 71 3.46 2.39 36.90
C TRP A 71 3.13 3.65 37.72
N GLU A 72 2.22 4.50 37.26
CA GLU A 72 1.78 5.70 38.00
C GLU A 72 1.04 5.33 39.29
N VAL A 73 0.20 4.29 39.25
CA VAL A 73 -0.47 3.75 40.45
C VAL A 73 0.57 3.23 41.44
N GLU A 74 1.53 2.43 40.99
CA GLU A 74 2.61 1.90 41.83
C GLU A 74 3.51 3.01 42.38
N GLN A 75 3.84 4.03 41.59
CA GLN A 75 4.57 5.21 42.05
C GLN A 75 3.83 5.92 43.20
N ARG A 76 2.52 6.08 43.05
CA ARG A 76 1.70 6.73 44.08
C ARG A 76 1.69 5.92 45.38
N LEU A 77 1.53 4.60 45.28
CA LEU A 77 1.59 3.69 46.44
C LEU A 77 2.98 3.73 47.10
N ALA A 78 4.04 3.62 46.31
CA ALA A 78 5.41 3.69 46.80
C ALA A 78 5.69 5.00 47.55
N LYS A 79 5.20 6.13 47.02
CA LYS A 79 5.32 7.43 47.68
C LYS A 79 4.56 7.49 49.02
N GLN A 80 3.36 6.93 49.09
CA GLN A 80 2.57 6.86 50.33
C GLN A 80 3.27 6.02 51.41
N GLU A 81 3.85 4.90 51.00
CA GLU A 81 4.61 3.98 51.87
C GLU A 81 6.05 4.43 52.14
N LYS A 82 6.47 5.60 51.61
CA LYS A 82 7.85 6.13 51.68
C LYS A 82 8.91 5.15 51.17
N ARG A 83 8.54 4.26 50.25
CA ARG A 83 9.44 3.33 49.56
C ARG A 83 9.75 3.81 48.15
N LYS A 84 10.71 3.15 47.50
CA LYS A 84 10.94 3.33 46.06
C LYS A 84 9.98 2.43 45.26
N PRO A 85 9.54 2.86 44.07
CA PRO A 85 8.78 2.01 43.16
C PRO A 85 9.56 0.75 42.81
N GLN A 86 8.88 -0.39 42.70
CA GLN A 86 9.55 -1.67 42.45
C GLN A 86 10.10 -1.78 41.02
N TRP A 87 9.52 -1.07 40.05
CA TRP A 87 9.95 -1.10 38.67
C TRP A 87 10.03 0.29 38.03
N LYS A 88 10.76 0.34 36.90
CA LYS A 88 11.02 1.57 36.15
C LYS A 88 9.81 1.95 35.29
N LYS A 89 9.72 3.25 34.95
CA LYS A 89 8.70 3.75 34.03
C LYS A 89 8.81 3.05 32.67
N PRO A 90 7.71 2.51 32.12
CA PRO A 90 7.70 1.91 30.79
C PRO A 90 8.08 2.93 29.70
N VAL A 91 8.87 2.48 28.72
CA VAL A 91 9.32 3.28 27.57
C VAL A 91 8.48 2.89 26.35
N HIS A 92 8.04 3.88 25.56
CA HIS A 92 7.12 3.69 24.43
C HIS A 92 7.73 2.92 23.26
N GLY A 93 9.06 2.97 23.12
CA GLY A 93 9.77 2.37 21.99
C GLY A 93 9.52 3.10 20.66
N PRO A 94 10.26 2.76 19.59
CA PRO A 94 10.05 3.37 18.28
C PRO A 94 8.80 2.81 17.61
N LEU A 95 8.03 3.70 16.96
CA LEU A 95 6.93 3.33 16.09
C LEU A 95 7.41 2.98 14.68
N GLU A 96 6.63 2.19 13.96
CA GLU A 96 6.91 1.84 12.58
C GLU A 96 6.77 3.04 11.65
N LYS A 97 7.82 3.26 10.86
CA LYS A 97 7.94 4.38 9.92
C LYS A 97 6.97 4.20 8.75
N PRO A 98 6.41 5.31 8.21
CA PRO A 98 5.58 5.23 7.01
C PRO A 98 6.37 4.72 5.80
N CYS A 99 5.67 4.09 4.86
CA CYS A 99 6.25 3.73 3.57
C CYS A 99 6.81 4.99 2.88
N PRO A 100 8.02 4.90 2.28
CA PRO A 100 8.63 6.05 1.64
C PRO A 100 7.78 6.53 0.47
N LYS A 101 7.53 7.84 0.40
CA LYS A 101 6.87 8.45 -0.75
C LYS A 101 7.75 8.26 -2.00
N PRO A 102 7.16 8.03 -3.18
CA PRO A 102 7.94 7.98 -4.41
C PRO A 102 8.72 9.29 -4.60
N LYS A 103 10.02 9.19 -4.89
CA LYS A 103 10.87 10.35 -5.19
C LYS A 103 10.39 11.00 -6.49
N ASN A 104 10.07 12.29 -6.45
CA ASN A 104 9.79 13.06 -7.66
C ASN A 104 11.11 13.30 -8.42
N PRO A 105 11.25 12.89 -9.69
CA PRO A 105 12.51 13.02 -10.44
C PRO A 105 12.90 14.47 -10.79
N ARG A 106 12.05 15.47 -10.52
CA ARG A 106 12.39 16.88 -10.78
C ARG A 106 12.99 17.54 -9.55
N LYS A 107 14.33 17.48 -9.44
CA LYS A 107 15.20 18.49 -8.80
C LYS A 107 16.67 18.13 -9.03
N ASN A 108 17.08 18.11 -10.30
CA ASN A 108 18.45 18.42 -10.68
C ASN A 108 18.35 19.72 -11.48
N GLY A 109 18.62 20.83 -10.82
CA GLY A 109 18.78 22.16 -11.38
C GLY A 109 19.99 22.78 -10.72
#